data_AF-G6EL90-F1
#
_entry.id   AF-G6EL90-F1
#
_cell.length_a   1.000
_cell.length_b   1.000
_cell.length_c   1.000
_cell.angle_alpha   90.00
_cell.angle_beta   90.00
_cell.angle_gamma   90.00
#
_symmetry.space_group_name_H-M   'P 1'
#
loop_
_entity.id
_entity.type
_entity.pdbx_description
1 polymer ?
#
loop_
_entity_poly.entity_id
_entity_poly.type
_entity_poly.pdbx_seq_one_letter_code
_entity_poly.pdbx_strand_id
1 'polypeptide(L)'
;MLVTQARQHNLTIRQLAAKAGSYAGLAFVGTPDSIANEMEQWLEERGSDGFVVMFPYLPAGLDDFVDLVVPELQRRGIFRKDYEGTTLRDHFGLPRPGNRFF
;
A
#
# COMPACT_ATOMS: atom_id res chain seq x y z
N MET A 1 4.52 14.79 -19.84
CA MET A 1 3.32 14.64 -18.99
C MET A 1 3.16 15.74 -17.94
N LEU A 2 4.12 15.99 -17.05
CA LEU A 2 3.98 17.02 -15.99
C LEU A 2 3.81 18.46 -16.50
N VAL A 3 4.61 18.90 -17.48
CA VAL A 3 4.49 20.24 -18.07
C VAL A 3 3.16 20.42 -18.81
N THR A 4 2.68 19.38 -19.48
CA THR A 4 1.37 19.38 -20.16
C THR A 4 0.24 19.56 -19.15
N GLN A 5 0.28 18.83 -18.02
CA GLN A 5 -0.71 18.92 -16.96
C GLN A 5 -0.68 20.30 -16.26
N ALA A 6 0.51 20.85 -16.04
CA ALA A 6 0.69 22.19 -15.47
C ALA A 6 0.04 23.28 -16.35
N ARG A 7 0.22 23.17 -17.68
CA ARG A 7 -0.39 24.08 -18.66
C ARG A 7 -1.90 23.89 -18.76
N GLN A 8 -2.40 22.64 -18.74
CA GLN A 8 -3.83 22.35 -18.80
C GLN A 8 -4.60 22.89 -17.58
N HIS A 9 -4.00 22.82 -16.39
CA HIS A 9 -4.64 23.23 -15.14
C HIS A 9 -4.14 24.58 -14.60
N ASN A 10 -3.35 25.33 -15.37
CA ASN A 10 -2.75 26.62 -14.98
C ASN A 10 -2.09 26.58 -13.59
N LEU A 11 -1.32 25.52 -13.31
CA LEU A 11 -0.69 25.30 -12.01
C LEU A 11 0.50 26.24 -11.82
N THR A 12 0.59 26.86 -10.64
CA THR A 12 1.82 27.50 -10.17
C THR A 12 2.92 26.46 -9.94
N ILE A 13 4.19 26.89 -9.93
CA ILE A 13 5.33 26.01 -9.62
C ILE A 13 5.16 25.29 -8.29
N ARG A 14 4.60 25.96 -7.27
CA ARG A 14 4.28 25.36 -5.96
C ARG A 14 3.26 24.23 -6.08
N GLN A 15 2.18 24.44 -6.84
CA GLN A 15 1.13 23.43 -7.03
C GLN A 15 1.63 22.25 -7.88
N LEU A 16 2.45 22.52 -8.90
CA LEU A 16 3.07 21.47 -9.69
C LEU A 16 4.04 20.64 -8.84
N ALA A 17 4.86 21.29 -8.01
CA ALA A 17 5.77 20.61 -7.09
C ALA A 17 5.02 19.77 -6.04
N ALA A 18 3.93 20.28 -5.47
CA ALA A 18 3.08 19.53 -4.56
C ALA A 18 2.49 18.29 -5.23
N LYS A 19 2.00 18.43 -6.48
CA LYS A 19 1.39 17.33 -7.24
C LYS A 19 2.38 16.31 -7.77
N ALA A 20 3.60 16.72 -8.10
CA ALA A 20 4.68 15.82 -8.50
C ALA A 20 5.34 15.13 -7.29
N GLY A 21 5.35 15.81 -6.13
CA GLY A 21 5.86 15.28 -4.86
C GLY A 21 4.88 14.33 -4.18
N SER A 22 3.57 14.49 -4.40
CA SER A 22 2.58 13.46 -4.08
C SER A 22 2.72 12.31 -5.07
N TYR A 23 2.98 11.10 -4.58
CA TYR A 23 3.10 9.89 -5.40
C TYR A 23 1.85 9.76 -6.29
N ALA A 24 2.02 9.91 -7.60
CA ALA A 24 0.94 9.94 -8.59
C ALA A 24 0.43 8.54 -8.98
N GLY A 25 0.43 7.61 -8.01
CA GLY A 25 0.00 6.22 -8.18
C GLY A 25 -1.44 5.97 -7.74
N LEU A 26 -1.74 4.70 -7.50
CA LEU A 26 -2.98 4.24 -6.88
C LEU A 26 -3.14 4.87 -5.49
N ALA A 27 -4.26 5.54 -5.25
CA ALA A 27 -4.58 6.16 -3.97
C ALA A 27 -5.91 5.61 -3.46
N PHE A 28 -5.87 4.99 -2.28
CA PHE A 28 -7.06 4.52 -1.58
C PHE A 28 -7.56 5.64 -0.67
N VAL A 29 -8.76 6.15 -0.94
CA VAL A 29 -9.36 7.26 -0.19
C VAL A 29 -10.81 6.92 0.12
N GLY A 30 -11.12 6.70 1.40
CA GLY A 30 -12.48 6.37 1.82
C GLY A 30 -12.56 5.90 3.26
N THR A 31 -13.58 5.11 3.58
CA THR A 31 -13.73 4.48 4.89
C THR A 31 -12.82 3.26 4.99
N PRO A 32 -12.54 2.75 6.21
CA PRO A 32 -11.74 1.53 6.36
C PRO A 32 -12.30 0.34 5.56
N ASP A 33 -13.63 0.20 5.54
CA ASP A 33 -14.32 -0.82 4.76
C ASP A 33 -14.15 -0.63 3.25
N SER A 34 -14.29 0.60 2.74
CA SER A 34 -14.13 0.84 1.30
C SER A 34 -12.69 0.63 0.84
N ILE A 35 -11.71 1.06 1.65
CA ILE A 35 -10.30 0.81 1.39
C ILE A 35 -10.02 -0.69 1.37
N ALA A 36 -10.53 -1.45 2.35
CA ALA A 36 -10.37 -2.89 2.39
C ALA A 36 -11.03 -3.60 1.19
N ASN A 37 -12.21 -3.15 0.75
CA ASN A 37 -12.88 -3.64 -0.47
C ASN A 37 -11.99 -3.44 -1.71
N GLU A 38 -11.41 -2.25 -1.88
CA GLU A 38 -10.54 -1.98 -3.03
C GLU A 38 -9.26 -2.82 -2.97
N MET A 39 -8.64 -2.95 -1.80
CA MET A 39 -7.45 -3.80 -1.63
C MET A 39 -7.76 -5.28 -1.92
N GLU A 40 -8.91 -5.79 -1.48
CA GLU A 40 -9.39 -7.15 -1.76
C GLU A 40 -9.54 -7.38 -3.27
N GLN A 41 -10.18 -6.46 -3.98
CA GLN A 41 -10.35 -6.55 -5.44
C GLN A 41 -9.00 -6.70 -6.15
N TRP A 42 -8.00 -5.88 -5.78
CA TRP A 42 -6.65 -5.94 -6.36
C TRP A 42 -5.95 -7.29 -6.11
N LEU A 43 -6.21 -7.94 -4.98
CA LEU A 43 -5.66 -9.26 -4.65
C LEU A 43 -6.42 -10.38 -5.40
N GLU A 44 -7.76 -10.35 -5.41
CA GLU A 44 -8.59 -11.36 -6.06
C GLU A 44 -8.43 -11.36 -7.58
N GLU A 45 -8.37 -10.17 -8.19
CA GLU A 45 -8.16 -10.00 -9.62
C GLU A 45 -6.70 -10.22 -10.04
N ARG A 46 -5.81 -10.59 -9.09
CA ARG A 46 -4.38 -10.79 -9.31
C ARG A 46 -3.67 -9.58 -9.91
N GLY A 47 -4.12 -8.38 -9.53
CA GLY A 47 -3.44 -7.13 -9.85
C GLY A 47 -2.18 -6.90 -9.00
N SER A 48 -2.08 -7.57 -7.84
CA SER A 48 -0.89 -7.57 -6.97
C SER A 48 -0.87 -8.77 -6.01
N ASP A 49 0.30 -9.11 -5.47
CA ASP A 49 0.45 -10.06 -4.35
C ASP A 49 0.44 -9.36 -2.98
N GLY A 50 0.41 -8.02 -2.96
CA GLY A 50 0.50 -7.19 -1.77
C GLY A 50 0.83 -5.75 -2.11
N PHE A 51 0.89 -4.90 -1.08
CA PHE A 51 0.99 -3.45 -1.24
C PHE A 51 2.19 -2.87 -0.50
N VAL A 52 2.83 -1.88 -1.13
CA VAL A 52 3.72 -0.94 -0.47
C VAL A 52 2.88 0.28 -0.09
N VAL A 53 2.58 0.43 1.20
CA VAL A 53 1.74 1.52 1.70
C VAL A 53 2.60 2.74 2.01
N MET A 54 2.26 3.88 1.42
CA MET A 54 2.92 5.16 1.67
C MET A 54 1.92 6.15 2.23
N PHE A 55 2.26 6.75 3.36
CA PHE A 55 1.38 7.69 4.05
C PHE A 55 1.76 9.14 3.72
N PRO A 56 0.77 10.03 3.49
CA PRO A 56 1.04 11.44 3.24
C PRO A 56 1.56 12.18 4.48
N TYR A 57 1.34 11.64 5.67
CA TYR A 57 1.86 12.15 6.94
C TYR A 57 2.07 10.99 7.92
N LEU A 58 3.01 11.17 8.84
CA LEU A 58 3.39 10.20 9.86
C LEU A 58 3.51 10.88 11.23
N PRO A 59 3.29 10.16 12.34
CA PRO A 59 2.94 8.73 12.42
C PRO A 59 1.44 8.42 12.26
N ALA A 60 0.57 9.40 12.48
CA ALA A 60 -0.88 9.16 12.61
C ALA A 60 -1.53 8.45 11.41
N GLY A 61 -1.07 8.67 10.17
CA GLY A 61 -1.60 7.93 9.01
C GLY A 61 -1.28 6.43 9.04
N LEU A 62 -0.14 6.04 9.62
CA LEU A 62 0.19 4.64 9.88
C LEU A 62 -0.68 4.08 11.01
N ASP A 63 -0.85 4.84 12.09
CA ASP A 63 -1.68 4.43 13.24
C ASP A 63 -3.12 4.18 12.80
N ASP A 64 -3.73 5.10 12.05
CA ASP A 64 -5.08 4.95 11.49
C ASP A 64 -5.21 3.70 10.61
N PHE A 65 -4.19 3.41 9.79
CA PHE A 65 -4.21 2.23 8.92
C PHE A 65 -4.14 0.92 9.73
N VAL A 66 -3.27 0.88 10.74
CA VAL A 66 -3.11 -0.30 11.61
C VAL A 66 -4.35 -0.51 12.48
N ASP A 67 -4.94 0.56 13.02
CA ASP A 67 -6.06 0.46 13.95
C ASP A 67 -7.41 0.28 13.26
N LEU A 68 -7.56 0.78 12.03
CA LEU A 68 -8.85 0.77 11.33
C LEU A 68 -8.89 -0.17 10.12
N VAL A 69 -7.84 -0.23 9.30
CA VAL A 69 -7.85 -0.99 8.03
C VAL A 69 -7.38 -2.42 8.22
N VAL A 70 -6.29 -2.64 8.97
CA VAL A 70 -5.76 -4.00 9.20
C VAL A 70 -6.80 -4.95 9.82
N PRO A 71 -7.63 -4.55 10.79
CA PRO A 71 -8.68 -5.42 11.32
C PRO A 71 -9.72 -5.82 10.27
N GLU A 72 -10.07 -4.93 9.33
CA GLU A 72 -10.98 -5.26 8.22
C GLU A 72 -10.35 -6.27 7.26
N LEU A 73 -9.07 -6.12 6.92
CA LEU A 73 -8.34 -7.08 6.09
C LEU A 73 -8.26 -8.46 6.79
N GLN A 74 -8.05 -8.48 8.11
CA GLN A 74 -8.05 -9.72 8.90
C GLN A 74 -9.44 -10.35 9.01
N ARG A 75 -10.50 -9.54 9.12
CA ARG A 75 -11.90 -10.00 9.16
C ARG A 75 -12.28 -10.68 7.85
N ARG A 76 -11.78 -10.16 6.72
CA ARG A 76 -11.97 -10.72 5.37
C ARG A 76 -11.09 -11.94 5.07
N GLY A 77 -10.08 -12.20 5.90
CA GLY A 77 -9.16 -13.33 5.72
C GLY A 77 -8.07 -13.09 4.68
N ILE A 78 -7.89 -11.85 4.22
CA ILE A 78 -6.88 -11.46 3.22
C ILE A 78 -5.61 -10.88 3.86
N PHE A 79 -5.54 -10.86 5.19
CA PHE A 79 -4.33 -10.51 5.95
C PHE A 79 -4.16 -11.42 7.17
N ARG A 80 -2.90 -11.74 7.48
CA ARG A 80 -2.55 -12.60 8.62
C ARG A 80 -3.00 -12.00 9.96
N LYS A 81 -3.39 -12.87 10.90
CA LYS A 81 -3.74 -12.47 12.28
C LYS A 81 -2.53 -12.41 13.21
N ASP A 82 -1.59 -13.33 13.00
CA ASP A 82 -0.35 -13.43 13.74
C ASP A 82 0.81 -13.78 12.80
N TYR A 83 2.04 -13.63 13.29
CA TYR A 83 3.24 -14.06 12.59
C TYR A 83 3.47 -15.56 12.79
N GLU A 84 3.58 -16.31 11.70
CA GLU A 84 3.76 -17.78 11.73
C GLU A 84 5.23 -18.21 11.80
N GLY A 85 6.17 -17.28 11.60
CA GLY A 85 7.60 -17.55 11.60
C GLY A 85 8.41 -16.40 12.16
N THR A 86 9.74 -16.50 12.06
CA THR A 86 10.68 -15.54 12.67
C THR A 86 11.52 -14.80 11.64
N THR A 87 11.47 -15.22 10.37
CA THR A 87 12.23 -14.62 9.29
C THR A 87 11.31 -13.94 8.29
N LEU A 88 11.86 -12.94 7.60
CA LEU A 88 11.15 -12.27 6.51
C LEU A 88 10.68 -13.26 5.43
N ARG A 89 11.44 -14.33 5.19
CA ARG A 89 11.06 -15.37 4.22
C ARG A 89 9.80 -16.11 4.66
N ASP A 90 9.69 -16.43 5.94
CA ASP A 90 8.49 -17.08 6.48
C ASP A 90 7.25 -16.19 6.26
N HIS A 91 7.40 -14.88 6.45
CA HIS A 91 6.30 -13.91 6.32
C HIS A 91 5.82 -13.74 4.86
N PHE A 92 6.68 -14.07 3.90
CA PHE A 92 6.37 -14.05 2.46
C PHE A 92 6.11 -15.46 1.89
N GLY A 93 6.10 -16.52 2.71
CA GLY A 93 5.96 -17.90 2.24
C GLY A 93 7.10 -18.38 1.34
N LEU A 94 8.30 -17.79 1.48
CA LEU A 94 9.44 -18.10 0.63
C LEU A 94 10.32 -19.20 1.24
N PRO A 95 10.79 -20.18 0.44
CA PRO A 95 11.71 -21.19 0.94
C PRO A 95 13.06 -20.58 1.31
N ARG A 96 13.72 -21.17 2.31
CA ARG A 96 15.11 -20.87 2.62
C ARG A 96 16.01 -21.51 1.56
N PRO A 97 16.85 -20.73 0.86
CA PRO A 97 17.76 -21.32 -0.12
C PRO A 97 18.76 -22.23 0.60
N GLY A 98 18.98 -23.42 0.04
CA GLY A 98 20.04 -24.31 0.49
C GLY A 98 21.40 -23.62 0.36
N ASN A 99 22.33 -23.96 1.25
CA ASN A 99 23.69 -23.50 1.09
C ASN A 99 24.28 -24.17 -0.17
N ARG A 100 24.94 -23.39 -1.03
CA ARG A 100 25.51 -23.92 -2.28
C ARG A 100 26.84 -24.65 -2.07
N PHE A 101 27.43 -24.53 -0.88
CA PHE A 101 28.78 -25.01 -0.58
C PHE A 101 28.81 -26.11 0.49
N PHE A 102 27.69 -26.35 1.18
CA PHE A 102 27.56 -27.33 2.26
C PHE A 102 26.23 -28.06 2.13
#